data_AF-A0A438GGH1-F1
#
_entry.id   AF-A0A438GGH1-F1
#
_cell.length_a   1.000
_cell.length_b   1.000
_cell.length_c   1.000
_cell.angle_alpha   90.00
_cell.angle_beta   90.00
_cell.angle_gamma   90.00
#
_symmetry.space_group_name_H-M   'P 1'
#
loop_
_entity.id
_entity.type
_entity.pdbx_description
1 polymer ?
#
loop_
_entity_poly.entity_id
_entity_poly.type
_entity_poly.pdbx_seq_one_letter_code
_entity_poly.pdbx_strand_id
1 'polypeptide(L)'
;MVEDMRRVQGFLENSRNLLYILAHRGKKDKSRDSVANMETRLAKVELAMADTREGLDLIEQGMEKGLEDLREVEVPKPQGFSGKRDAKELDNFLWHMERYFEAITLTVEADKVRTATLYLTDTATLWWRRRLADMEKGICTIET
;
A
#
# COMPACT_ATOMS: atom_id res chain seq x y z
N MET A 1 61.75 13.38 -45.46
CA MET A 1 60.42 13.99 -45.64
C MET A 1 59.27 12.98 -45.62
N VAL A 2 59.43 11.74 -46.11
CA VAL A 2 58.36 10.73 -46.14
C VAL A 2 58.11 10.04 -44.79
N GLU A 3 59.12 9.87 -43.93
CA GLU A 3 58.95 9.29 -42.58
C GLU A 3 58.13 10.17 -41.63
N ASP A 4 58.26 11.50 -41.76
CA ASP A 4 57.52 12.49 -40.97
C ASP A 4 56.02 12.40 -41.26
N MET A 5 55.68 12.27 -42.55
CA MET A 5 54.30 12.12 -43.02
C MET A 5 53.65 10.82 -42.54
N ARG A 6 54.42 9.73 -42.43
CA ARG A 6 53.93 8.43 -41.90
C ARG A 6 53.69 8.48 -40.39
N ARG A 7 54.51 9.25 -39.64
CA ARG A 7 54.32 9.53 -38.20
C ARG A 7 53.08 10.37 -37.93
N VAL A 8 52.87 11.42 -38.73
CA VAL A 8 51.68 12.28 -38.65
C VAL A 8 50.42 11.48 -38.97
N GLN A 9 50.45 10.63 -39.99
CA GLN A 9 49.33 9.74 -40.32
C GLN A 9 49.03 8.74 -39.19
N GLY A 10 50.05 8.10 -38.61
CA GLY A 10 49.88 7.19 -37.48
C GLY A 10 49.34 7.88 -36.22
N PHE A 11 49.74 9.14 -35.97
CA PHE A 11 49.21 9.95 -34.89
C PHE A 11 47.72 10.24 -35.10
N LEU A 12 47.32 10.67 -36.30
CA LEU A 12 45.93 10.96 -36.64
C LEU A 12 45.04 9.71 -36.59
N GLU A 13 45.53 8.55 -37.04
CA GLU A 13 44.80 7.28 -36.97
C GLU A 13 44.65 6.78 -35.53
N ASN A 14 45.69 6.92 -34.70
CA ASN A 14 45.62 6.56 -33.28
C ASN A 14 44.65 7.46 -32.51
N SER A 15 44.66 8.78 -32.78
CA SER A 15 43.69 9.72 -32.23
C SER A 15 42.26 9.40 -32.67
N ARG A 16 42.05 8.99 -33.92
CA ARG A 16 40.74 8.56 -34.44
C ARG A 16 40.24 7.29 -33.75
N ASN A 17 41.09 6.30 -33.53
CA ASN A 17 40.74 5.08 -32.80
C ASN A 17 40.43 5.35 -31.33
N LEU A 18 41.18 6.23 -30.68
CA LEU A 18 40.90 6.63 -29.30
C LEU A 18 39.55 7.36 -29.19
N LEU A 19 39.23 8.22 -30.16
CA LEU A 19 37.94 8.91 -30.25
C LEU A 19 36.78 7.92 -30.50
N TYR A 20 36.98 6.90 -31.34
CA TYR A 20 36.02 5.83 -31.60
C TYR A 20 35.76 4.98 -30.34
N ILE A 21 36.80 4.64 -29.57
CA ILE A 21 36.69 3.89 -28.31
C ILE A 21 35.98 4.71 -27.22
N LEU A 22 36.24 6.02 -27.14
CA LEU A 22 35.56 6.92 -26.20
C LEU A 22 34.08 7.14 -26.58
N ALA A 23 33.77 7.18 -27.88
CA ALA A 23 32.40 7.27 -28.39
C ALA A 23 31.59 5.96 -28.19
N HIS A 24 32.26 4.80 -28.17
CA HIS A 24 31.63 3.50 -27.91
C HIS A 24 31.57 3.10 -26.42
N ARG A 25 31.99 3.98 -25.49
CA ARG A 25 31.71 3.85 -24.05
C ARG A 25 30.24 4.16 -23.71
N GLY A 26 29.33 3.77 -24.59
CA GLY A 26 27.88 3.80 -24.42
C GLY A 26 27.36 2.42 -23.99
N LYS A 27 27.68 2.01 -22.76
CA LYS A 27 26.87 1.04 -22.01
C LYS A 27 26.50 1.65 -20.66
N LYS A 28 25.93 2.86 -20.68
CA LYS A 28 25.39 3.52 -19.48
C LYS A 28 24.05 4.22 -19.75
N ASP A 29 23.28 3.73 -20.71
CA ASP A 29 21.90 4.16 -20.94
C ASP A 29 20.92 3.09 -20.47
N LYS A 30 21.07 1.82 -20.88
CA LYS A 30 20.15 0.73 -20.47
C LYS A 30 19.97 0.57 -18.96
N SER A 31 21.06 0.61 -18.19
CA SER A 31 20.99 0.51 -16.72
C SER A 31 20.35 1.75 -16.10
N ARG A 32 20.55 2.92 -16.72
CA ARG A 32 20.07 4.22 -16.22
C ARG A 32 18.59 4.38 -16.53
N ASP A 33 18.15 3.95 -17.71
CA ASP A 33 16.76 3.85 -18.13
C ASP A 33 15.99 2.82 -17.28
N SER A 34 16.60 1.67 -16.99
CA SER A 34 15.98 0.69 -16.09
C SER A 34 15.86 1.20 -14.65
N VAL A 35 16.84 1.97 -14.17
CA VAL A 35 16.79 2.60 -12.85
C VAL A 35 15.72 3.70 -12.82
N ALA A 36 15.68 4.58 -13.82
CA ALA A 36 14.64 5.59 -13.95
C ALA A 36 13.23 4.98 -14.04
N ASN A 37 13.08 3.83 -14.71
CA ASN A 37 11.83 3.08 -14.76
C ASN A 37 11.46 2.50 -13.38
N MET A 38 12.43 1.94 -12.63
CA MET A 38 12.19 1.45 -11.28
C MET A 38 11.85 2.58 -10.31
N GLU A 39 12.54 3.72 -10.39
CA GLU A 39 12.25 4.92 -9.60
C GLU A 39 10.85 5.46 -9.90
N THR A 40 10.46 5.52 -11.19
CA THR A 40 9.11 5.91 -11.60
C THR A 40 8.05 4.96 -11.05
N ARG A 41 8.32 3.66 -11.05
CA ARG A 41 7.41 2.65 -10.48
C ARG A 41 7.35 2.73 -8.95
N LEU A 42 8.46 3.01 -8.29
CA LEU A 42 8.53 3.19 -6.84
C LEU A 42 7.72 4.42 -6.41
N ALA A 43 7.90 5.56 -7.09
CA ALA A 43 7.14 6.78 -6.82
C ALA A 43 5.62 6.59 -7.01
N LYS A 44 5.20 5.78 -8.00
CA LYS A 44 3.78 5.43 -8.19
C LYS A 44 3.22 4.56 -7.06
N VAL A 45 4.02 3.63 -6.55
CA VAL A 45 3.63 2.80 -5.41
C VAL A 45 3.59 3.64 -4.14
N GLU A 46 4.56 4.52 -3.91
CA GLU A 46 4.57 5.46 -2.77
C GLU A 46 3.37 6.41 -2.81
N LEU A 47 3.03 6.96 -3.98
CA LEU A 47 1.86 7.79 -4.15
C LEU A 47 0.57 7.00 -3.86
N ALA A 48 0.43 5.79 -4.41
CA ALA A 48 -0.74 4.95 -4.14
C ALA A 48 -0.85 4.53 -2.66
N MET A 49 0.28 4.33 -1.98
CA MET A 49 0.32 4.05 -0.55
C MET A 49 -0.05 5.29 0.29
N ALA A 50 0.37 6.48 -0.11
CA ALA A 50 0.01 7.74 0.53
C ALA A 50 -1.49 8.02 0.36
N ASP A 51 -2.04 7.89 -0.85
CA ASP A 51 -3.47 8.08 -1.11
C ASP A 51 -4.33 7.08 -0.31
N THR A 52 -3.89 5.83 -0.22
CA THR A 52 -4.60 4.81 0.58
C THR A 52 -4.54 5.13 2.07
N ARG A 53 -3.41 5.66 2.54
CA ARG A 53 -3.23 6.08 3.93
C ARG A 53 -4.06 7.33 4.25
N GLU A 54 -4.08 8.33 3.38
CA GLU A 54 -4.93 9.50 3.54
C GLU A 54 -6.42 9.13 3.52
N GLY A 55 -6.82 8.20 2.65
CA GLY A 55 -8.19 7.65 2.65
C GLY A 55 -8.55 6.96 3.97
N LEU A 56 -7.61 6.19 4.55
CA LEU A 56 -7.77 5.56 5.87
C LEU A 56 -7.85 6.61 6.99
N ASP A 57 -6.96 7.60 7.00
CA ASP A 57 -6.91 8.65 8.03
C ASP A 57 -8.16 9.56 7.97
N LEU A 58 -8.71 9.82 6.78
CA LEU A 58 -9.96 10.57 6.60
C LEU A 58 -11.20 9.78 7.07
N ILE A 59 -11.22 8.47 6.85
CA ILE A 59 -12.26 7.58 7.39
C ILE A 59 -12.16 7.52 8.92
N GLU A 60 -10.94 7.44 9.46
CA GLU A 60 -10.68 7.46 10.91
C GLU A 60 -11.13 8.77 11.55
N GLN A 61 -10.73 9.93 11.02
CA GLN A 61 -11.14 11.25 11.53
C GLN A 61 -12.65 11.51 11.40
N GLY A 62 -13.25 11.16 10.25
CA GLY A 62 -14.69 11.33 10.05
C GLY A 62 -15.53 10.52 11.04
N MET A 63 -15.01 9.37 11.46
CA MET A 63 -15.66 8.48 12.42
C MET A 63 -15.29 8.81 13.87
N GLU A 64 -14.10 9.35 14.16
CA GLU A 64 -13.75 9.88 15.49
C GLU A 64 -14.70 11.03 15.85
N LYS A 65 -14.99 11.89 14.88
CA LYS A 65 -16.00 12.94 15.01
C LYS A 65 -17.43 12.39 15.14
N GLY A 66 -17.80 11.37 14.36
CA GLY A 66 -19.10 10.71 14.48
C GLY A 66 -19.30 9.91 15.77
N LEU A 67 -18.20 9.44 16.38
CA LEU A 67 -18.19 8.75 17.67
C LEU A 67 -18.16 9.74 18.84
N GLU A 68 -17.53 10.91 18.70
CA GLU A 68 -17.64 12.00 19.66
C GLU A 68 -19.09 12.46 19.85
N ASP A 69 -19.87 12.50 18.76
CA ASP A 69 -21.31 12.79 18.83
C ASP A 69 -22.13 11.69 19.55
N LEU A 70 -21.58 10.48 19.73
CA LEU A 70 -22.21 9.35 20.44
C LEU A 70 -21.66 9.13 21.87
N ARG A 71 -20.66 9.92 22.30
CA ARG A 71 -19.83 9.68 23.50
C ARG A 71 -20.35 10.21 24.82
N GLU A 72 -21.58 10.74 24.91
CA GLU A 72 -22.12 11.17 26.20
C GLU A 72 -22.41 9.99 27.16
N VAL A 73 -22.24 8.74 26.70
CA VAL A 73 -22.37 7.52 27.52
C VAL A 73 -21.07 6.70 27.44
N GLU A 74 -20.33 6.61 28.54
CA GLU A 74 -19.10 5.81 28.65
C GLU A 74 -19.39 4.30 28.59
N VAL A 75 -19.62 3.79 27.38
CA VAL A 75 -19.74 2.35 27.14
C VAL A 75 -18.34 1.73 27.11
N PRO A 76 -18.07 0.67 27.89
CA PRO A 76 -16.76 0.00 27.89
C PRO A 76 -16.46 -0.58 26.51
N LYS A 77 -15.26 -0.28 26.00
CA LYS A 77 -14.82 -0.71 24.66
C LYS A 77 -14.63 -2.24 24.62
N PRO A 78 -15.13 -2.93 23.56
CA PRO A 78 -14.90 -4.35 23.38
C PRO A 78 -13.43 -4.71 23.15
N GLN A 79 -13.09 -5.96 23.47
CA GLN A 79 -11.77 -6.55 23.18
C GLN A 79 -11.63 -6.87 21.68
N GLY A 80 -10.46 -6.61 21.10
CA GLY A 80 -10.18 -6.91 19.70
C GLY A 80 -9.94 -8.39 19.40
N PHE A 81 -10.25 -8.82 18.18
CA PHE A 81 -10.08 -10.18 17.68
C PHE A 81 -8.94 -10.28 16.67
N SER A 82 -7.93 -11.07 17.01
CA SER A 82 -6.68 -11.22 16.23
C SER A 82 -6.77 -12.17 15.03
N GLY A 83 -7.89 -12.89 14.87
CA GLY A 83 -8.04 -13.92 13.83
C GLY A 83 -7.51 -15.30 14.24
N LYS A 84 -7.34 -15.55 15.54
CA LYS A 84 -7.03 -16.89 16.05
C LYS A 84 -8.13 -17.87 15.65
N ARG A 85 -7.73 -19.08 15.27
CA ARG A 85 -8.64 -20.18 14.93
C ARG A 85 -9.21 -20.85 16.18
N ASP A 86 -9.72 -20.03 17.09
CA ASP A 86 -10.41 -20.45 18.31
C ASP A 86 -11.88 -20.01 18.20
N ALA A 87 -12.77 -21.00 18.11
CA ALA A 87 -14.20 -20.74 17.98
C ALA A 87 -14.75 -19.98 19.20
N LYS A 88 -14.22 -20.24 20.40
CA LYS A 88 -14.66 -19.57 21.62
C LYS A 88 -14.25 -18.10 21.64
N GLU A 89 -13.07 -17.78 21.14
CA GLU A 89 -12.61 -16.38 21.03
C GLU A 89 -13.47 -15.61 20.01
N LEU A 90 -13.84 -16.25 18.91
CA LEU A 90 -14.74 -15.67 17.91
C LEU A 90 -16.15 -15.45 18.47
N ASP A 91 -16.73 -16.45 19.14
CA ASP A 91 -18.06 -16.32 19.75
C ASP A 91 -18.10 -15.22 20.81
N ASN A 92 -17.07 -15.15 21.66
CA ASN A 92 -16.95 -14.07 22.65
C ASN A 92 -16.86 -12.69 21.99
N PHE A 93 -16.09 -12.56 20.91
CA PHE A 93 -15.97 -11.31 20.17
C PHE A 93 -17.32 -10.86 19.60
N LEU A 94 -18.05 -11.77 18.95
CA LEU A 94 -19.37 -11.47 18.38
C LEU A 94 -20.35 -11.05 19.48
N TRP A 95 -20.39 -11.80 20.59
CA TRP A 95 -21.23 -11.47 21.73
C TRP A 95 -20.92 -10.08 22.33
N HIS A 96 -19.63 -9.75 22.48
CA HIS A 96 -19.21 -8.43 22.96
C HIS A 96 -19.55 -7.30 21.97
N MET A 97 -19.49 -7.55 20.66
CA MET A 97 -19.88 -6.57 19.64
C MET A 97 -21.38 -6.28 19.66
N GLU A 98 -22.20 -7.32 19.69
CA GLU A 98 -23.67 -7.18 19.78
C GLU A 98 -24.06 -6.37 21.02
N ARG A 99 -23.43 -6.68 22.16
CA ARG A 99 -23.66 -5.96 23.41
C ARG A 99 -23.23 -4.50 23.37
N TYR A 100 -22.13 -4.22 22.69
CA TYR A 100 -21.65 -2.87 22.47
C TYR A 100 -22.61 -2.07 21.57
N PHE A 101 -23.04 -2.65 20.45
CA PHE A 101 -24.00 -1.99 19.54
C PHE A 101 -25.31 -1.63 20.21
N GLU A 102 -25.85 -2.53 21.03
CA GLU A 102 -27.04 -2.23 21.81
C GLU A 102 -26.81 -1.09 22.82
N ALA A 103 -25.64 -1.02 23.44
CA ALA A 103 -25.31 0.03 24.41
C ALA A 103 -25.15 1.41 23.77
N ILE A 104 -24.65 1.48 22.53
CA ILE A 104 -24.57 2.73 21.75
C ILE A 104 -25.80 2.96 20.84
N THR A 105 -26.83 2.13 20.99
CA THR A 105 -28.07 2.16 20.17
C THR A 105 -27.84 2.09 18.66
N LEU A 106 -26.74 1.45 18.22
CA LEU A 106 -26.38 1.35 16.82
C LEU A 106 -27.23 0.30 16.11
N THR A 107 -28.12 0.75 15.23
CA THR A 107 -29.11 -0.11 14.55
C THR A 107 -28.82 -0.30 13.06
N VAL A 108 -27.97 0.53 12.46
CA VAL A 108 -27.65 0.45 11.02
C VAL A 108 -26.63 -0.67 10.80
N GLU A 109 -27.02 -1.72 10.08
CA GLU A 109 -26.16 -2.91 9.84
C GLU A 109 -24.83 -2.57 9.16
N ALA A 110 -24.84 -1.64 8.21
CA ALA A 110 -23.62 -1.17 7.56
C ALA A 110 -22.65 -0.53 8.57
N ASP A 111 -23.17 0.21 9.55
CA ASP A 111 -22.36 0.78 10.63
C ASP A 111 -21.88 -0.29 11.60
N LYS A 112 -22.71 -1.28 11.96
CA LYS A 112 -22.28 -2.40 12.82
C LYS A 112 -21.12 -3.16 12.20
N VAL A 113 -21.20 -3.47 10.90
CA VAL A 113 -20.11 -4.14 10.19
C VAL A 113 -18.86 -3.26 10.19
N ARG A 114 -18.99 -1.96 9.87
CA ARG A 114 -17.86 -1.00 9.95
C ARG A 114 -17.22 -1.00 11.33
N THR A 115 -18.02 -0.84 12.39
CA THR A 115 -17.54 -0.78 13.77
C THR A 115 -16.89 -2.10 14.21
N ALA A 116 -17.50 -3.27 13.93
CA ALA A 116 -16.91 -4.56 14.25
C ALA A 116 -15.52 -4.73 13.60
N THR A 117 -15.34 -4.22 12.38
CA THR A 117 -14.07 -4.37 11.65
C THR A 117 -12.91 -3.58 12.24
N LEU A 118 -13.18 -2.53 13.02
CA LEU A 118 -12.15 -1.78 13.76
C LEU A 118 -11.53 -2.58 14.90
N TYR A 119 -12.31 -3.49 15.46
CA TYR A 119 -11.86 -4.35 16.54
C TYR A 119 -11.23 -5.64 15.99
N LEU A 120 -11.07 -5.80 14.68
CA LEU A 120 -10.23 -6.84 14.12
C LEU A 120 -8.77 -6.42 14.18
N THR A 121 -7.88 -7.31 14.63
CA THR A 121 -6.44 -7.10 14.68
C THR A 121 -5.68 -8.18 13.89
N ASP A 122 -4.39 -7.94 13.65
CA ASP A 122 -3.45 -8.91 13.07
C ASP A 122 -3.95 -9.62 11.79
N THR A 123 -4.20 -10.92 11.90
CA THR A 123 -4.55 -11.78 10.76
C THR A 123 -5.98 -11.50 10.29
N ALA A 124 -6.88 -11.16 11.22
CA ALA A 124 -8.25 -10.82 10.90
C ALA A 124 -8.34 -9.50 10.10
N THR A 125 -7.56 -8.48 10.46
CA THR A 125 -7.52 -7.21 9.71
C THR A 125 -7.02 -7.42 8.29
N LEU A 126 -5.97 -8.24 8.10
CA LEU A 126 -5.43 -8.54 6.78
C LEU A 126 -6.43 -9.31 5.90
N TRP A 127 -7.11 -10.30 6.48
CA TRP A 127 -8.16 -11.04 5.78
C TRP A 127 -9.31 -10.12 5.36
N TRP A 128 -9.77 -9.24 6.26
CA TRP A 128 -10.84 -8.29 5.97
C TRP A 128 -10.46 -7.29 4.87
N ARG A 129 -9.26 -6.70 4.93
CA ARG A 129 -8.75 -5.80 3.89
C ARG A 129 -8.69 -6.50 2.53
N ARG A 130 -8.25 -7.75 2.51
CA ARG A 130 -8.21 -8.54 1.28
C ARG A 130 -9.63 -8.78 0.74
N ARG A 131 -10.55 -9.14 1.62
CA ARG A 131 -11.95 -9.40 1.26
C ARG A 131 -12.65 -8.15 0.72
N LEU A 132 -12.42 -6.99 1.33
CA LEU A 132 -12.95 -5.71 0.88
C LEU A 132 -12.45 -5.37 -0.53
N ALA A 133 -11.15 -5.50 -0.78
CA ALA A 133 -10.57 -5.29 -2.10
C ALA A 133 -11.08 -6.29 -3.15
N ASP A 134 -11.41 -7.51 -2.74
CA ASP A 134 -12.01 -8.52 -3.63
C ASP A 134 -13.50 -8.20 -3.91
N MET A 135 -14.24 -7.62 -2.95
CA MET A 135 -15.61 -7.14 -3.13
C MET A 135 -15.69 -5.90 -4.05
N GLU A 136 -14.78 -4.94 -3.89
CA GLU A 136 -14.66 -3.76 -4.76
C GLU A 136 -14.39 -4.14 -6.22
N LYS A 137 -13.71 -5.27 -6.44
CA LYS A 137 -13.40 -5.80 -7.76
C LYS A 137 -14.50 -6.70 -8.32
N GLY A 138 -15.59 -6.92 -7.57
CA GLY A 138 -16.68 -7.83 -7.96
C GLY A 138 -16.27 -9.31 -8.01
N ILE A 139 -15.16 -9.68 -7.36
CA ILE A 139 -14.62 -11.05 -7.36
C ILE A 139 -15.31 -11.91 -6.30
N CYS A 140 -15.98 -11.29 -5.33
CA CYS A 140 -16.78 -12.00 -4.34
C CYS A 140 -18.10 -11.34 -4.00
N THR A 141 -19.16 -12.13 -4.12
CA THR A 141 -20.48 -11.89 -3.57
C THR A 141 -20.59 -12.56 -2.21
N ILE A 142 -21.08 -11.81 -1.20
CA ILE A 142 -21.61 -12.41 0.03
C ILE A 142 -23.06 -12.74 -0.31
N GLU A 143 -23.30 -13.97 -0.75
CA GLU A 143 -24.67 -14.50 -0.74
C GLU A 143 -25.06 -14.61 0.74
N THR A 144 -26.10 -13.87 1.10
CA THR A 144 -26.62 -13.74 2.46
C THR A 144 -27.60 -14.86 2.75
#